data_AF-A0A929C386-F1
#
_entry.id   AF-A0A929C386-F1
#
_cell.length_a   1.000
_cell.length_b   1.000
_cell.length_c   1.000
_cell.angle_alpha   90.00
_cell.angle_beta   90.00
_cell.angle_gamma   90.00
#
_symmetry.space_group_name_H-M   'P 1'
#
loop_
_entity.id
_entity.type
_entity.pdbx_description
1 polymer ?
#
loop_
_entity_poly.entity_id
_entity_poly.type
_entity_poly.pdbx_seq_one_letter_code
_entity_poly.pdbx_strand_id
1 'polypeptide(L)'
;EIPLLRHAGAILAYSSFIAYILYSRAKLYASGAGLRILKTTIRRMLPSSLGITAMVSMAIVMSHAGMTETLARGLSEGMGSLFPVISPWIGGLGAFITGSNTNSNVVFANIQLRTAELLGLSVPIILAAQTAGGALGSVIAPTKIIVGASTTDAAGKEGSILRSLLVYVFPLIGLISLLTLLALWITSP
;
A
#
# COMPACT_ATOMS: atom_id res chain seq x y z
N GLU A 1 21.66 9.61 0.12
CA GLU A 1 22.12 9.13 1.44
C GLU A 1 20.91 8.64 2.23
N ILE A 2 20.94 7.47 2.86
CA ILE A 2 19.82 7.02 3.70
C ILE A 2 19.97 7.73 5.05
N PRO A 3 19.06 8.65 5.43
CA PRO A 3 19.17 9.36 6.69
C PRO A 3 18.90 8.38 7.83
N LEU A 4 19.96 7.82 8.41
CA LEU A 4 19.92 6.77 9.45
C LEU A 4 19.02 7.13 10.63
N LEU A 5 18.89 8.42 10.97
CA LEU A 5 18.07 8.89 12.10
C LEU A 5 16.62 9.24 11.74
N ARG A 6 16.27 9.34 10.45
CA ARG A 6 14.91 9.71 9.99
C ARG A 6 14.21 8.57 9.24
N HIS A 7 14.93 7.51 8.90
CA HIS A 7 14.35 6.36 8.23
C HIS A 7 13.44 5.58 9.20
N ALA A 8 12.17 5.40 8.83
CA ALA A 8 11.16 4.76 9.69
C ALA A 8 11.61 3.36 10.19
N GLY A 9 12.25 2.57 9.33
CA GLY A 9 12.80 1.26 9.71
C GLY A 9 13.92 1.33 10.75
N ALA A 10 14.77 2.36 10.69
CA ALA A 10 15.84 2.55 11.67
C ALA A 10 15.27 2.95 13.03
N ILE A 11 14.27 3.84 13.05
CA ILE A 11 13.56 4.24 14.28
C ILE A 11 12.92 3.01 14.95
N LEU A 12 12.25 2.15 14.18
CA LEU A 12 11.69 0.89 14.72
C LEU A 12 12.76 -0.04 15.26
N ALA A 13 13.89 -0.17 14.57
CA ALA A 13 15.01 -1.00 15.01
C ALA A 13 15.62 -0.46 16.33
N TYR A 14 15.87 0.85 16.41
CA TYR A 14 16.38 1.50 17.61
C TYR A 14 15.39 1.37 18.77
N SER A 15 14.11 1.64 18.54
CA SER A 15 13.07 1.52 19.56
C SER A 15 12.95 0.09 20.09
N SER A 16 12.99 -0.90 19.20
CA SER A 16 12.95 -2.33 19.57
C SER A 16 14.19 -2.74 20.36
N PHE A 17 15.36 -2.24 19.98
CA PHE A 17 16.62 -2.54 20.66
C PHE A 17 16.70 -1.91 22.06
N ILE A 18 16.32 -0.63 22.17
CA ILE A 18 16.25 0.06 23.46
C ILE A 18 15.21 -0.60 24.37
N ALA A 19 14.02 -0.92 23.86
CA ALA A 19 13.00 -1.64 24.62
C ALA A 19 13.55 -3.01 25.10
N TYR A 20 14.21 -3.77 24.23
CA TYR A 20 14.81 -5.04 24.62
C TYR A 20 15.81 -4.89 25.78
N ILE A 21 16.70 -3.88 25.73
CA ILE A 21 17.67 -3.60 26.80
C ILE A 21 16.95 -3.24 28.10
N LEU A 22 15.98 -2.31 28.06
CA LEU A 22 15.26 -1.85 29.26
C LEU A 22 14.51 -2.99 29.95
N TYR A 23 13.75 -3.79 29.18
CA TYR A 23 13.00 -4.92 29.72
C TYR A 23 13.91 -6.07 30.17
N SER A 24 15.08 -6.24 29.55
CA SER A 24 16.10 -7.21 29.99
C SER A 24 16.74 -6.79 31.31
N ARG A 25 17.07 -5.49 31.47
CA ARG A 25 17.59 -4.92 32.73
C ARG A 25 16.56 -4.97 33.87
N ALA A 26 15.29 -4.78 33.56
CA ALA A 26 14.19 -4.90 34.52
C ALA A 26 13.85 -6.36 34.90
N LYS A 27 14.56 -7.36 34.36
CA LYS A 27 14.33 -8.81 34.57
C LYS A 27 12.89 -9.27 34.25
N LEU A 28 12.22 -8.56 33.33
CA LEU A 28 10.84 -8.88 32.92
C LEU A 28 10.79 -9.97 31.84
N TYR A 29 11.93 -10.34 31.25
CA TYR A 29 12.02 -11.39 30.26
C TYR A 29 12.32 -12.76 30.88
N ALA A 30 11.55 -13.78 30.47
CA ALA A 30 11.86 -15.17 30.76
C ALA A 30 13.19 -15.61 30.11
N SER A 31 13.82 -16.65 30.65
CA SER A 31 15.03 -17.24 30.07
C SER A 31 14.76 -17.70 28.62
N GLY A 32 15.63 -17.27 27.69
CA GLY A 32 15.48 -17.56 26.26
C GLY A 32 14.44 -16.72 25.50
N ALA A 33 13.89 -15.66 26.11
CA ALA A 33 12.92 -14.78 25.45
C ALA A 33 13.45 -14.15 24.14
N GLY A 34 14.71 -13.71 24.09
CA GLY A 34 15.30 -13.08 22.90
C GLY A 34 15.28 -13.98 21.66
N LEU A 35 15.74 -15.23 21.79
CA LEU A 35 15.73 -16.19 20.68
C LEU A 35 14.30 -16.56 20.27
N ARG A 36 13.37 -16.64 21.24
CA ARG A 36 11.94 -16.90 20.98
C ARG A 36 11.30 -15.75 20.19
N ILE A 37 11.57 -14.51 20.57
CA ILE A 37 11.09 -13.31 19.87
C ILE A 37 11.63 -13.32 18.43
N LEU A 38 12.95 -13.45 18.26
CA LEU A 38 13.58 -13.45 16.93
C LEU A 38 12.98 -14.55 16.03
N LYS A 39 12.89 -15.79 16.53
CA LYS A 39 12.32 -16.92 15.80
C LYS A 39 10.86 -16.70 15.43
N THR A 40 10.07 -16.11 16.33
CA THR A 40 8.65 -15.81 16.09
C THR A 40 8.48 -14.72 15.05
N THR A 41 9.28 -13.65 15.14
CA THR A 41 9.30 -12.55 14.17
C THR A 41 9.66 -13.05 12.77
N ILE A 42 10.75 -13.80 12.62
CA ILE A 42 11.15 -14.38 11.33
C ILE A 42 10.04 -15.27 10.76
N ARG A 43 9.48 -16.17 11.57
CA ARG A 43 8.40 -17.06 11.12
C ARG A 43 7.14 -16.30 10.68
N ARG A 44 6.79 -15.21 11.34
CA ARG A 44 5.63 -14.37 10.99
C ARG A 44 5.89 -13.51 9.75
N MET A 45 7.12 -13.06 9.52
CA MET A 45 7.48 -12.25 8.36
C MET A 45 7.60 -13.07 7.08
N LEU A 46 8.06 -14.33 7.18
CA LEU A 46 8.38 -15.18 6.04
C LEU A 46 7.27 -15.25 4.97
N PRO A 47 6.00 -15.52 5.31
CA PRO A 47 4.93 -15.61 4.31
C PRO A 47 4.70 -14.29 3.58
N SER A 48 4.76 -13.17 4.30
CA SER A 48 4.60 -11.83 3.71
C SER A 48 5.78 -11.49 2.79
N SER A 49 7.01 -11.82 3.19
CA SER A 49 8.20 -11.60 2.37
C SER A 49 8.15 -12.41 1.08
N LEU A 50 7.75 -13.69 1.14
CA LEU A 50 7.58 -14.52 -0.05
C LEU A 50 6.54 -13.93 -1.01
N GLY A 51 5.41 -13.44 -0.48
CA GLY A 51 4.39 -12.77 -1.26
C GLY A 51 4.92 -11.52 -1.98
N ILE A 52 5.62 -10.64 -1.26
CA ILE A 52 6.20 -9.43 -1.85
C ILE A 52 7.23 -9.79 -2.92
N THR A 53 8.11 -10.75 -2.67
CA THR A 53 9.09 -11.20 -3.66
C THR A 53 8.42 -11.72 -4.92
N ALA A 54 7.37 -12.54 -4.80
CA ALA A 54 6.62 -13.04 -5.95
C ALA A 54 5.96 -11.89 -6.74
N MET A 55 5.37 -10.92 -6.04
CA MET A 55 4.74 -9.75 -6.68
C MET A 55 5.75 -8.85 -7.39
N VAL A 56 6.92 -8.63 -6.78
CA VAL A 56 8.01 -7.85 -7.41
C VAL A 56 8.54 -8.58 -8.64
N SER A 57 8.78 -9.89 -8.55
CA SER A 57 9.18 -10.71 -9.70
C SER A 57 8.17 -10.62 -10.84
N MET A 58 6.88 -10.72 -10.54
CA MET A 58 5.81 -10.55 -11.52
C MET A 58 5.85 -9.14 -12.16
N ALA A 59 5.97 -8.09 -11.36
CA ALA A 59 6.05 -6.71 -11.87
C ALA A 59 7.26 -6.49 -12.78
N ILE A 60 8.41 -7.10 -12.44
CA ILE A 60 9.62 -7.08 -13.29
C ILE A 60 9.36 -7.82 -14.60
N VAL A 61 8.76 -9.01 -14.56
CA VAL A 61 8.41 -9.77 -15.77
C VAL A 61 7.43 -8.98 -16.65
N MET A 62 6.41 -8.34 -16.07
CA MET A 62 5.47 -7.48 -16.80
C MET A 62 6.17 -6.33 -17.51
N SER A 63 7.16 -5.71 -16.87
CA SER A 63 7.94 -4.63 -17.45
C SER A 63 8.81 -5.13 -18.61
N HIS A 64 9.52 -6.25 -18.44
CA HIS A 64 10.41 -6.80 -19.47
C HIS A 64 9.65 -7.41 -20.66
N ALA A 65 8.48 -7.97 -20.42
CA ALA A 65 7.62 -8.53 -21.46
C ALA A 65 6.83 -7.45 -22.24
N GLY A 66 6.99 -6.17 -21.91
CA GLY A 66 6.27 -5.06 -22.54
C GLY A 66 4.79 -4.94 -22.11
N MET A 67 4.29 -5.80 -21.22
CA MET A 67 2.91 -5.76 -20.74
C MET A 67 2.57 -4.44 -20.05
N THR A 68 3.50 -3.91 -19.26
CA THR A 68 3.33 -2.60 -18.60
C THR A 68 3.09 -1.49 -19.62
N GLU A 69 3.83 -1.49 -20.73
CA GLU A 69 3.70 -0.49 -21.81
C GLU A 69 2.36 -0.63 -22.53
N THR A 70 1.95 -1.86 -22.88
CA THR A 70 0.67 -2.11 -23.54
C THR A 70 -0.52 -1.68 -22.67
N LEU A 71 -0.52 -2.03 -21.39
CA LEU A 71 -1.57 -1.60 -20.46
C LEU A 71 -1.56 -0.09 -20.27
N ALA A 72 -0.38 0.52 -20.19
CA ALA A 72 -0.26 1.97 -20.04
C ALA A 72 -0.82 2.72 -21.25
N ARG A 73 -0.55 2.24 -22.47
CA ARG A 73 -1.13 2.78 -23.71
C ARG A 73 -2.64 2.66 -23.72
N GLY A 74 -3.17 1.48 -23.42
CA GLY A 74 -4.62 1.26 -23.33
C GLY A 74 -5.30 2.20 -22.33
N LEU A 75 -4.69 2.44 -21.17
CA LEU A 75 -5.20 3.42 -20.20
C LEU A 75 -5.09 4.85 -20.71
N SER A 76 -3.97 5.22 -21.36
CA SER A 76 -3.78 6.57 -21.90
C SER A 76 -4.78 6.89 -23.01
N GLU A 77 -5.03 5.95 -23.93
CA GLU A 77 -5.93 6.13 -25.06
C GLU A 77 -7.40 6.05 -24.61
N GLY A 78 -7.71 5.13 -23.69
CA GLY A 78 -9.08 4.92 -23.21
C GLY A 78 -9.57 5.97 -22.22
N MET A 79 -8.69 6.49 -21.34
CA MET A 79 -9.06 7.46 -20.31
C MET A 79 -8.63 8.89 -20.66
N GLY A 80 -7.51 9.08 -21.35
CA GLY A 80 -6.98 10.39 -21.71
C GLY A 80 -6.93 11.36 -20.51
N SER A 81 -7.62 12.49 -20.65
CA SER A 81 -7.70 13.54 -19.63
C SER A 81 -8.42 13.12 -18.33
N LEU A 82 -9.20 12.03 -18.33
CA LEU A 82 -9.85 11.52 -17.13
C LEU A 82 -8.92 10.66 -16.27
N PHE A 83 -7.76 10.27 -16.79
CA PHE A 83 -6.83 9.38 -16.08
C PHE A 83 -6.45 9.84 -14.66
N PRO A 84 -6.16 11.13 -14.38
CA PRO A 84 -5.88 11.59 -13.01
C PRO A 84 -7.00 11.32 -12.02
N VAL A 85 -8.26 11.38 -12.47
CA VAL A 85 -9.43 11.10 -11.63
C VAL A 85 -9.47 9.62 -11.28
N ILE A 86 -9.13 8.75 -12.24
CA ILE A 86 -9.22 7.30 -12.10
C ILE A 86 -8.00 6.70 -11.38
N SER A 87 -6.85 7.36 -11.44
CA SER A 87 -5.60 6.92 -10.81
C SER A 87 -5.75 6.45 -9.35
N PRO A 88 -6.35 7.22 -8.42
CA PRO A 88 -6.53 6.77 -7.04
C PRO A 88 -7.49 5.57 -6.90
N TRP A 89 -8.46 5.41 -7.82
CA TRP A 89 -9.36 4.26 -7.81
C TRP A 89 -8.66 2.97 -8.21
N ILE A 90 -7.75 3.01 -9.17
CA ILE A 90 -6.90 1.87 -9.54
C ILE A 90 -6.08 1.44 -8.31
N GLY A 91 -5.50 2.39 -7.58
CA GLY A 91 -4.76 2.11 -6.36
C GLY A 91 -5.62 1.50 -5.26
N GLY A 92 -6.80 2.07 -5.05
CA GLY A 92 -7.79 1.57 -4.10
C GLY A 92 -8.25 0.16 -4.41
N LEU A 93 -8.57 -0.12 -5.68
CA LEU A 93 -8.97 -1.45 -6.13
C LEU A 93 -7.84 -2.47 -5.93
N GLY A 94 -6.61 -2.11 -6.32
CA GLY A 94 -5.45 -2.99 -6.12
C GLY A 94 -5.21 -3.32 -4.64
N ALA A 95 -5.38 -2.35 -3.75
CA ALA A 95 -5.20 -2.56 -2.31
C ALA A 95 -6.39 -3.29 -1.66
N PHE A 96 -7.60 -3.12 -2.18
CA PHE A 96 -8.78 -3.89 -1.77
C PHE A 96 -8.60 -5.39 -2.06
N ILE A 97 -8.14 -5.72 -3.28
CA ILE A 97 -7.91 -7.10 -3.72
C ILE A 97 -6.72 -7.73 -2.96
N THR A 98 -5.60 -7.01 -2.86
CA THR A 98 -4.37 -7.55 -2.27
C THR A 98 -4.31 -7.44 -0.74
N GLY A 99 -5.17 -6.63 -0.13
CA GLY A 99 -5.13 -6.31 1.29
C GLY A 99 -3.98 -5.41 1.75
N SER A 100 -3.16 -4.90 0.82
CA SER A 100 -1.94 -4.16 1.16
C SER A 100 -1.66 -3.04 0.15
N ASN A 101 -1.42 -1.84 0.66
CA ASN A 101 -1.04 -0.69 -0.17
C ASN A 101 0.31 -0.93 -0.86
N THR A 102 1.28 -1.54 -0.15
CA THR A 102 2.57 -1.90 -0.73
C THR A 102 2.42 -2.86 -1.90
N ASN A 103 1.55 -3.87 -1.75
CA ASN A 103 1.31 -4.86 -2.80
C ASN A 103 0.60 -4.23 -4.01
N SER A 104 -0.36 -3.34 -3.78
CA SER A 104 -0.98 -2.54 -4.86
C SER A 104 0.06 -1.74 -5.63
N ASN A 105 0.95 -1.03 -4.91
CA ASN A 105 1.99 -0.23 -5.55
C ASN A 105 2.97 -1.08 -6.37
N VAL A 106 3.38 -2.25 -5.87
CA VAL A 106 4.28 -3.15 -6.62
C VAL A 106 3.69 -3.54 -7.99
N VAL A 107 2.38 -3.78 -8.06
CA VAL A 107 1.72 -4.22 -9.30
C VAL A 107 1.38 -3.07 -10.22
N PHE A 108 0.81 -1.99 -9.69
CA PHE A 108 0.15 -0.95 -10.50
C PHE A 108 0.97 0.33 -10.66
N ALA A 109 1.95 0.61 -9.79
CA ALA A 109 2.68 1.89 -9.85
C ALA A 109 3.44 2.06 -11.18
N ASN A 110 4.04 0.99 -11.71
CA ASN A 110 4.76 1.07 -13.00
C ASN A 110 3.83 1.36 -14.18
N ILE A 111 2.62 0.79 -14.17
CA ILE A 111 1.61 1.08 -15.20
C ILE A 111 1.17 2.54 -15.09
N GLN A 112 0.87 2.99 -13.87
CA GLN A 112 0.48 4.38 -13.58
C GLN A 112 1.56 5.40 -13.97
N LEU A 113 2.82 5.09 -13.66
CA LEU A 113 3.98 5.87 -14.06
C LEU A 113 4.04 6.00 -15.58
N ARG A 114 3.98 4.87 -16.31
CA ARG A 114 4.04 4.90 -17.77
C ARG A 114 2.84 5.62 -18.39
N THR A 115 1.63 5.44 -17.87
CA THR A 115 0.45 6.18 -18.35
C THR A 115 0.60 7.68 -18.11
N ALA A 116 1.14 8.10 -16.96
CA ALA A 116 1.41 9.51 -16.69
C ALA A 116 2.43 10.09 -17.69
N GLU A 117 3.50 9.37 -18.00
CA GLU A 117 4.49 9.79 -19.00
C GLU A 117 3.88 9.92 -20.40
N LEU A 118 3.08 8.94 -20.83
CA LEU A 118 2.40 8.97 -22.14
C LEU A 118 1.43 10.14 -22.28
N LEU A 119 0.77 10.53 -21.19
CA LEU A 119 -0.16 11.65 -21.15
C LEU A 119 0.51 13.00 -20.84
N GLY A 120 1.82 13.04 -20.64
CA GLY A 120 2.54 14.27 -20.26
C GLY A 120 2.15 14.82 -18.87
N LEU A 121 1.68 13.94 -17.97
CA LEU A 121 1.27 14.30 -16.61
C LEU A 121 2.42 14.20 -15.61
N SER A 122 2.31 14.91 -14.49
CA SER A 122 3.27 14.82 -13.39
C SER A 122 3.26 13.42 -12.75
N VAL A 123 4.31 12.63 -13.01
CA VAL A 123 4.50 11.29 -12.45
C VAL A 123 4.40 11.28 -10.92
N PRO A 124 5.06 12.18 -10.16
CA PRO A 124 4.95 12.19 -8.71
C PRO A 124 3.51 12.37 -8.21
N ILE A 125 2.71 13.22 -8.88
CA ILE A 125 1.32 13.48 -8.47
C ILE A 125 0.44 12.26 -8.73
N ILE A 126 0.57 11.61 -9.89
CA ILE A 126 -0.16 10.39 -10.21
C ILE A 126 0.20 9.25 -9.26
N LEU A 127 1.49 9.06 -8.96
CA LEU A 127 1.92 8.03 -8.02
C LEU A 127 1.49 8.33 -6.58
N ALA A 128 1.43 9.60 -6.19
CA ALA A 128 0.84 10.02 -4.92
C ALA A 128 -0.65 9.68 -4.85
N ALA A 129 -1.40 9.94 -5.93
CA ALA A 129 -2.81 9.59 -6.03
C ALA A 129 -3.05 8.08 -5.92
N GLN A 130 -2.29 7.28 -6.69
CA GLN A 130 -2.29 5.82 -6.64
C GLN A 130 -2.07 5.32 -5.20
N THR A 131 -1.06 5.82 -4.50
CA THR A 131 -0.77 5.31 -3.15
C THR A 131 -1.74 5.81 -2.09
N ALA A 132 -2.28 7.02 -2.22
CA ALA A 132 -3.33 7.54 -1.35
C ALA A 132 -4.63 6.75 -1.51
N GLY A 133 -5.03 6.50 -2.75
CA GLY A 133 -6.15 5.61 -3.07
C GLY A 133 -5.93 4.20 -2.55
N GLY A 134 -4.72 3.65 -2.71
CA GLY A 134 -4.34 2.34 -2.16
C GLY A 134 -4.40 2.28 -0.63
N ALA A 135 -4.00 3.35 0.07
CA ALA A 135 -4.16 3.41 1.52
C ALA A 135 -5.63 3.29 1.93
N LEU A 136 -6.52 4.06 1.28
CA LEU A 136 -7.96 4.04 1.52
C LEU A 136 -8.61 2.70 1.15
N GLY A 137 -8.31 2.16 -0.03
CA GLY A 137 -8.83 0.87 -0.46
C GLY A 137 -8.38 -0.29 0.42
N SER A 138 -7.20 -0.18 1.04
CA SER A 138 -6.74 -1.20 1.99
C SER A 138 -7.59 -1.28 3.25
N VAL A 139 -8.29 -0.21 3.64
CA VAL A 139 -9.15 -0.16 4.84
C VAL A 139 -10.35 -1.10 4.69
N ILE A 140 -10.91 -1.16 3.49
CA ILE A 140 -12.06 -2.00 3.15
C ILE A 140 -11.67 -3.39 2.64
N ALA A 141 -10.38 -3.73 2.65
CA ALA A 141 -9.94 -5.03 2.19
C ALA A 141 -10.52 -6.16 3.06
N PRO A 142 -11.05 -7.25 2.46
CA PRO A 142 -11.66 -8.35 3.22
C PRO A 142 -10.74 -8.91 4.31
N THR A 143 -9.44 -9.03 4.01
CA THR A 143 -8.44 -9.54 4.97
C THR A 143 -8.33 -8.67 6.23
N LYS A 144 -8.42 -7.34 6.10
CA LYS A 144 -8.38 -6.43 7.24
C LYS A 144 -9.71 -6.39 8.00
N ILE A 145 -10.83 -6.47 7.28
CA ILE A 145 -12.16 -6.51 7.88
C ILE A 145 -12.31 -7.77 8.73
N ILE A 146 -11.89 -8.94 8.23
CA ILE A 146 -11.95 -10.21 8.97
C ILE A 146 -11.12 -10.13 10.27
N VAL A 147 -9.89 -9.62 10.18
CA VAL A 147 -9.04 -9.44 11.36
C VAL A 147 -9.66 -8.45 12.34
N GLY A 148 -10.16 -7.30 11.88
CA GLY A 148 -10.85 -6.33 12.72
C GLY A 148 -12.08 -6.92 13.41
N ALA A 149 -12.95 -7.59 12.66
CA ALA A 149 -14.14 -8.25 13.18
C ALA A 149 -13.79 -9.26 14.28
N SER A 150 -12.73 -10.06 14.09
CA SER A 150 -12.27 -11.04 15.10
C SER A 150 -11.76 -10.45 16.41
N THR A 151 -11.37 -9.17 16.41
CA THR A 151 -10.96 -8.46 17.65
C THR A 151 -12.15 -7.86 18.41
N THR A 152 -13.35 -7.99 17.86
CA THR A 152 -14.61 -7.47 18.40
C THR A 152 -15.65 -8.59 18.46
N ASP A 153 -16.80 -8.36 19.09
CA ASP A 153 -17.92 -9.31 19.08
C ASP A 153 -18.78 -9.18 17.79
N ALA A 154 -18.10 -8.98 16.66
CA ALA A 154 -18.71 -8.71 15.35
C ALA A 154 -18.35 -9.76 14.29
N ALA A 155 -17.83 -10.92 14.69
CA ALA A 155 -17.63 -12.05 13.79
C ALA A 155 -18.95 -12.43 13.09
N GLY A 156 -18.89 -12.68 11.78
CA GLY A 156 -20.08 -12.94 10.95
C GLY A 156 -20.82 -11.68 10.49
N LYS A 157 -20.38 -10.48 10.90
CA LYS A 157 -20.94 -9.17 10.46
C LYS A 157 -20.02 -8.44 9.48
N GLU A 158 -19.04 -9.12 8.87
CA GLU A 158 -18.03 -8.54 7.99
C GLU A 158 -18.67 -7.79 6.81
N GLY A 159 -19.75 -8.32 6.24
CA GLY A 159 -20.49 -7.66 5.15
C GLY A 159 -21.15 -6.35 5.59
N SER A 160 -21.66 -6.28 6.82
CA SER A 160 -22.24 -5.05 7.39
C SER A 160 -21.16 -4.00 7.65
N ILE A 161 -20.02 -4.43 8.18
CA ILE A 161 -18.84 -3.58 8.40
C ILE A 161 -18.35 -3.02 7.06
N LEU A 162 -18.16 -3.88 6.05
CA LEU A 162 -17.76 -3.48 4.71
C LEU A 162 -18.74 -2.44 4.14
N ARG A 163 -20.05 -2.72 4.17
CA ARG A 163 -21.06 -1.79 3.65
C ARG A 163 -21.00 -0.44 4.34
N SER A 164 -20.80 -0.43 5.66
CA SER A 164 -20.67 0.81 6.43
C SER A 164 -19.39 1.58 6.06
N LEU A 165 -18.26 0.89 5.90
CA LEU A 165 -16.99 1.51 5.52
C LEU A 165 -16.98 2.03 4.08
N LEU A 166 -17.68 1.39 3.14
CA LEU A 166 -17.79 1.85 1.76
C LEU A 166 -18.34 3.28 1.66
N VAL A 167 -19.30 3.63 2.52
CA VAL A 167 -19.90 4.98 2.59
C VAL A 167 -18.84 6.05 2.91
N TYR A 168 -17.79 5.70 3.64
CA TYR A 168 -16.70 6.63 3.98
C TYR A 168 -15.57 6.57 2.96
N VAL A 169 -15.17 5.35 2.55
CA VAL A 169 -13.98 5.17 1.70
C VAL A 169 -14.22 5.68 0.28
N PHE A 170 -15.39 5.45 -0.32
CA PHE A 170 -15.65 5.90 -1.70
C PHE A 170 -15.58 7.43 -1.85
N PRO A 171 -16.26 8.23 -1.01
CA PRO A 171 -16.13 9.69 -1.06
C PRO A 171 -14.69 10.16 -0.80
N LEU A 172 -13.95 9.50 0.08
CA LEU A 172 -12.55 9.85 0.34
C LEU A 172 -11.65 9.59 -0.88
N ILE A 173 -11.84 8.48 -1.60
CA ILE A 173 -11.10 8.24 -2.85
C ILE A 173 -11.50 9.29 -3.90
N GLY A 174 -12.79 9.65 -3.98
CA GLY A 174 -13.25 10.76 -4.83
C GLY A 174 -12.64 12.11 -4.47
N LEU A 175 -12.44 12.38 -3.17
CA LEU A 175 -11.72 13.57 -2.71
C LEU A 175 -10.25 13.53 -3.15
N ILE A 176 -9.58 12.39 -3.07
CA ILE A 176 -8.22 12.24 -3.62
C ILE A 176 -8.20 12.50 -5.12
N SER A 177 -9.19 12.04 -5.89
CA SER A 177 -9.31 12.36 -7.32
C SER A 177 -9.38 13.87 -7.57
N LEU A 178 -10.21 14.60 -6.80
CA LEU A 178 -10.33 16.05 -6.90
C LEU A 178 -9.01 16.76 -6.53
N LEU A 179 -8.36 16.33 -5.45
CA LEU A 179 -7.07 16.89 -5.05
C LEU A 179 -5.97 16.62 -6.08
N THR A 180 -6.02 15.47 -6.76
CA THR A 180 -5.08 15.13 -7.84
C THR A 180 -5.24 16.08 -9.02
N LEU A 181 -6.49 16.36 -9.44
CA LEU A 181 -6.78 17.34 -10.49
C LEU A 181 -6.29 18.73 -10.11
N LEU A 182 -6.60 19.17 -8.89
CA LEU A 182 -6.17 20.48 -8.38
C LEU A 182 -4.64 20.59 -8.33
N ALA A 183 -3.96 19.55 -7.85
CA ALA A 183 -2.51 19.51 -7.80
C ALA A 183 -1.89 19.56 -9.20
N LEU A 184 -2.45 18.83 -10.17
CA LEU A 184 -2.00 18.90 -11.56
C LEU A 184 -2.21 20.28 -12.15
N TRP A 185 -3.38 20.90 -11.92
CA TRP A 185 -3.70 22.25 -12.41
C TRP A 185 -2.75 23.32 -11.87
N ILE A 186 -2.35 23.23 -10.59
CA ILE A 186 -1.39 24.16 -9.98
C ILE A 186 0.04 23.93 -10.52
N THR A 187 0.38 22.69 -10.85
CA THR A 187 1.75 22.30 -11.22
C THR A 187 1.97 22.33 -12.74
N SER A 188 0.90 22.35 -13.54
CA SER A 188 0.98 22.53 -14.98
C SER A 188 1.43 23.96 -15.30
N PRO A 189 2.53 24.13 -16.06
CA PRO A 189 3.01 25.44 -16.51
C PRO A 189 2.05 26.12 -17.50
#